data_AF-A0A964G520-F1
#
_entry.id   AF-A0A964G520-F1
#
_cell.length_a   1.000
_cell.length_b   1.000
_cell.length_c   1.000
_cell.angle_alpha   90.00
_cell.angle_beta   90.00
_cell.angle_gamma   90.00
#
_symmetry.space_group_name_H-M   'P 1'
#
loop_
_entity.id
_entity.type
_entity.pdbx_description
1 polymer ?
#
loop_
_entity_poly.entity_id
_entity_poly.type
_entity_poly.pdbx_seq_one_letter_code
_entity_poly.pdbx_strand_id
1 'polypeptide(L)' 'MSLQKCIFTKIVYWGKDIYVAECPEVGTASPGETIEEAIANLKEATELYLDEFSSCQICYFLPS' A
#
# COMPACT_ATOMS: atom_id res chain seq x y z
N MET A 1 -24.13 2.94 -2.71
CA MET A 1 -22.70 2.58 -2.85
C MET A 1 -22.05 2.68 -1.48
N SER A 2 -21.68 1.55 -0.89
CA SER A 2 -21.04 1.56 0.43
C SER A 2 -19.66 2.19 0.32
N LEU A 3 -19.41 3.24 1.10
CA LEU A 3 -18.06 3.77 1.30
C LEU A 3 -17.26 2.72 2.07
N GLN A 4 -16.41 1.96 1.38
CA GLN A 4 -15.47 1.05 2.03
C GLN A 4 -14.36 1.92 2.66
N LYS A 5 -14.62 2.47 3.84
CA LYS A 5 -13.60 3.18 4.62
C LYS A 5 -12.71 2.15 5.30
N CYS A 6 -11.60 1.81 4.66
CA CYS A 6 -10.58 0.96 5.25
C CYS A 6 -9.61 1.82 6.06
N ILE A 7 -9.37 1.44 7.31
CA ILE A 7 -8.36 2.05 8.16
C ILE A 7 -7.14 1.13 8.08
N PHE A 8 -6.03 1.68 7.60
CA PHE A 8 -4.76 0.97 7.50
C PHE A 8 -3.75 1.62 8.42
N THR A 9 -2.91 0.80 9.04
CA THR A 9 -1.75 1.27 9.78
C THR A 9 -0.62 1.47 8.80
N LYS A 10 0.10 2.58 8.94
CA LYS A 10 1.36 2.79 8.24
C LYS A 10 2.49 2.92 9.26
N ILE A 11 3.59 2.26 8.98
CA ILE A 11 4.82 2.34 9.75
C ILE A 11 5.82 3.12 8.90
N VAL A 12 6.40 4.18 9.47
CA VAL A 12 7.44 4.96 8.80
C VAL A 12 8.71 4.85 9.60
N TYR A 13 9.80 4.50 8.95
CA TYR A 13 11.12 4.41 9.56
C TYR A 13 12.19 4.93 8.60
N TRP A 14 13.33 5.34 9.17
CA TRP A 14 14.50 5.73 8.40
C TRP A 14 15.33 4.50 8.07
N GLY A 15 15.60 4.24 6.79
CA GLY A 15 16.37 3.09 6.32
C GLY A 15 17.19 3.44 5.09
N LYS A 16 18.45 2.97 5.02
CA LYS A 16 19.37 3.24 3.89
C LYS A 16 19.41 4.73 3.46
N ASP A 17 19.45 5.62 4.44
CA ASP A 17 19.49 7.09 4.24
C ASP A 17 18.25 7.67 3.52
N ILE A 18 17.11 6.97 3.57
CA ILE A 18 15.83 7.42 3.02
C ILE A 18 14.68 7.08 3.98
N TYR A 19 13.55 7.78 3.93
CA TYR A 19 12.35 7.37 4.66
C TYR A 19 11.65 6.24 3.93
N VAL A 20 11.27 5.19 4.65
CA VAL A 20 10.48 4.09 4.12
C VAL A 20 9.16 4.04 4.86
N ALA A 21 8.06 4.14 4.12
CA ALA A 21 6.71 3.96 4.63
C ALA A 21 6.19 2.59 4.19
N GLU A 22 5.71 1.78 5.12
CA GLU A 22 5.12 0.47 4.84
C GLU A 22 3.73 0.32 5.48
N CYS A 23 2.88 -0.48 4.84
CA CYS A 23 1.58 -0.89 5.35
C CYS A 23 1.60 -2.42 5.56
N PRO A 24 1.74 -2.91 6.81
CA PRO A 24 1.85 -4.35 7.08
C PRO A 24 0.58 -5.14 6.72
N GLU A 25 -0.60 -4.51 6.71
CA GLU A 25 -1.86 -5.15 6.36
C GLU A 25 -1.98 -5.51 4.88
N VAL A 26 -1.42 -4.66 4.01
CA VAL A 26 -1.43 -4.85 2.55
C VAL A 26 -0.12 -5.48 2.07
N GLY A 27 0.97 -5.31 2.82
CA GLY A 27 2.31 -5.71 2.42
C GLY A 27 2.94 -4.76 1.40
N THR A 28 2.44 -3.52 1.30
CA THR A 28 2.99 -2.49 0.42
C THR A 28 4.02 -1.65 1.18
N ALA A 29 5.10 -1.26 0.50
CA ALA A 29 6.09 -0.34 1.05
C ALA A 29 6.58 0.60 -0.05
N SER A 30 6.89 1.83 0.32
CA SER A 30 7.43 2.83 -0.60
C SER A 30 8.47 3.73 0.07
N PRO A 31 9.63 3.95 -0.58
CA PRO A 31 10.62 4.92 -0.11
C PRO A 31 10.27 6.36 -0.54
N GLY A 32 10.81 7.35 0.18
CA GLY A 32 10.72 8.77 -0.15
C GLY A 32 11.77 9.60 0.59
N GLU A 33 12.20 10.71 0.00
CA GLU A 33 13.24 11.58 0.60
C GLU A 33 12.74 12.28 1.87
N THR A 34 11.41 12.43 1.98
CA THR A 34 10.72 12.97 3.14
C THR A 34 9.64 12.02 3.64
N ILE A 35 9.18 12.23 4.88
CA ILE A 35 8.11 11.44 5.48
C ILE A 35 6.82 11.58 4.66
N GLU A 36 6.48 12.81 4.26
CA GLU A 36 5.30 13.13 3.48
C GLU A 36 5.30 12.44 2.11
N GLU A 37 6.45 12.45 1.44
CA GLU A 37 6.63 11.78 0.15
C GLU A 37 6.50 10.27 0.27
N ALA A 38 7.16 9.64 1.24
CA ALA A 38 7.04 8.20 1.47
C ALA A 38 5.59 7.78 1.73
N ILE A 39 4.84 8.61 2.49
CA ILE A 39 3.41 8.40 2.75
C ILE A 39 2.57 8.56 1.47
N ALA A 40 2.83 9.59 0.66
CA ALA A 40 2.11 9.82 -0.59
C ALA A 40 2.31 8.65 -1.56
N ASN A 41 3.56 8.22 -1.72
CA ASN A 41 3.91 7.09 -2.57
C ASN A 41 3.29 5.78 -2.05
N LEU A 42 3.28 5.56 -0.72
CA LEU A 42 2.62 4.39 -0.11
C LEU A 42 1.10 4.40 -0.37
N LYS A 43 0.46 5.58 -0.30
CA LYS A 43 -0.97 5.74 -0.56
C LYS A 43 -1.30 5.36 -1.99
N GLU A 44 -0.56 5.89 -2.97
CA GLU A 44 -0.73 5.55 -4.39
C GLU A 44 -0.51 4.06 -4.65
N ALA A 45 0.58 3.49 -4.12
CA ALA A 45 0.87 2.07 -4.25
C ALA A 45 -0.25 1.19 -3.66
N THR A 46 -0.82 1.61 -2.53
CA THR A 46 -1.93 0.89 -1.87
C THR A 46 -3.24 1.07 -2.63
N GLU A 47 -3.53 2.25 -3.18
CA GLU A 47 -4.71 2.49 -4.00
C GLU A 47 -4.66 1.67 -5.29
N LEU A 48 -3.50 1.61 -5.96
CA LEU A 48 -3.29 0.76 -7.13
C LEU A 48 -3.46 -0.72 -6.79
N TYR A 49 -2.87 -1.18 -5.69
CA TYR A 49 -3.05 -2.55 -5.21
C TYR A 49 -4.53 -2.84 -4.93
N LEU A 50 -5.24 -1.96 -4.25
CA LEU A 50 -6.65 -2.18 -3.97
C LEU A 50 -7.52 -2.11 -5.24
N ASP A 51 -7.18 -1.28 -6.23
CA ASP A 51 -7.92 -1.20 -7.50
C ASP A 51 -7.73 -2.47 -8.35
N GLU A 52 -6.49 -2.96 -8.46
CA GLU A 52 -6.19 -4.23 -9.15
C GLU A 52 -6.84 -5.43 -8.45
N PHE A 53 -6.83 -5.47 -7.12
CA PHE A 53 -7.39 -6.59 -6.35
C PHE A 53 -8.90 -6.47 -6.11
N SER A 54 -9.48 -5.26 -6.14
CA SER A 54 -10.94 -5.05 -6.05
C SER A 54 -11.64 -5.24 -7.39
N SER A 55 -10.95 -5.03 -8.52
CA SER A 55 -11.48 -5.30 -9.86
C SER A 55 -11.29 -6.77 -10.27
N CYS A 56 -10.35 -7.49 -9.66
CA CYS A 56 -10.05 -8.87 -9.99
C CYS A 56 -10.30 -9.83 -8.82
N GLN A 57 -11.57 -10.07 -8.49
CA GLN A 57 -11.98 -11.21 -7.67
C GLN A 57 -11.78 -12.58 -8.39
N ILE A 58 -11.01 -12.63 -9.50
CA ILE A 58 -10.96 -13.78 -10.43
C ILE A 58 -9.53 -14.22 -10.81
N CYS A 59 -8.51 -14.01 -9.96
CA CYS A 59 -7.18 -14.61 -10.23
C CYS A 59 -6.69 -15.61 -9.17
N TYR A 60 -7.33 -15.74 -8.01
CA TYR A 60 -7.01 -16.79 -7.03
C TYR A 60 -7.61 -18.17 -7.34
N PHE A 61 -8.16 -18.40 -8.54
CA PHE A 61 -8.64 -19.71 -8.99
C PHE A 61 -7.85 -20.24 -10.21
N LEU A 62 -6.52 -20.34 -10.09
CA LEU A 62 -5.78 -21.32 -10.87
C LEU A 62 -4.88 -22.13 -9.91
N PRO A 63 -5.40 -23.21 -9.31
CA PRO A 63 -4.53 -24.24 -8.76
C PRO A 63 -3.75 -24.86 -9.92
N SER A 64 -2.42 -24.94 -9.75
CA SER A 64 -1.54 -25.73 -10.60
C SER A 64 -1.86 -27.22 -10.48
#